data_AF-A0A2V8M438-F1
#
_entry.id   AF-A0A2V8M438-F1
#
_cell.length_a   1.000
_cell.length_b   1.000
_cell.length_c   1.000
_cell.angle_alpha   90.00
_cell.angle_beta   90.00
_cell.angle_gamma   90.00
#
_symmetry.space_group_name_H-M   'P 1'
#
loop_
_entity.id
_entity.type
_entity.pdbx_description
1 polymer ?
#
loop_
_entity_poly.entity_id
_entity_poly.type
_entity_poly.pdbx_seq_one_letter_code
_entity_poly.pdbx_strand_id
1 'polypeptide(L)' 'MVNRVFDDQAFADEVETFVRRFQKVSRSAVSLLKRLLYQIDGMDFEDAMQCGSDTNVIARLSEDCQKGIERFLTKD' A
#
# COMPACT_ATOMS: atom_id res chain seq x y z
N MET A 1 18.14 2.51 10.45
CA MET A 1 17.82 3.43 9.33
C MET A 1 16.46 4.06 9.56
N VAL A 2 16.24 5.28 9.08
CA VAL A 2 14.96 6.00 9.18
C VAL A 2 14.56 6.54 7.81
N ASN A 3 13.25 6.65 7.54
CA ASN A 3 12.75 7.13 6.24
C ASN A 3 12.81 8.66 6.11
N ARG A 4 12.60 9.38 7.22
CA ARG A 4 12.61 10.86 7.33
C ARG A 4 12.97 11.26 8.76
N VAL A 5 13.48 12.49 8.93
CA VAL A 5 13.79 13.13 10.22
C VAL A 5 12.95 14.40 10.31
N PHE A 6 12.39 14.68 11.48
CA PHE A 6 11.60 15.87 11.77
C PHE A 6 12.20 16.61 12.97
N ASP A 7 11.87 17.90 13.10
CA ASP A 7 12.14 18.66 14.31
C ASP A 7 11.37 18.08 15.49
N ASP A 8 11.98 18.04 16.67
CA ASP A 8 11.39 17.43 17.86
C ASP A 8 10.07 18.11 18.26
N GLN A 9 9.99 19.43 18.12
CA GLN A 9 8.78 20.20 18.47
C GLN A 9 7.62 19.93 17.49
N ALA A 10 7.93 19.58 16.24
CA ALA A 10 6.93 19.32 15.20
C ALA A 10 6.64 17.82 14.98
N PHE A 11 7.40 16.92 15.63
CA PHE A 11 7.37 15.49 15.33
C PHE A 11 5.97 14.88 15.42
N ALA A 12 5.20 15.23 16.45
CA ALA A 12 3.85 14.72 16.65
C ALA A 12 2.91 15.10 15.50
N ASP A 13 2.89 16.38 15.12
CA ASP A 13 2.02 16.92 14.07
C ASP A 13 2.41 16.37 12.69
N GLU A 14 3.71 16.22 12.43
CA GLU A 14 4.24 15.64 11.19
C GLU A 14 3.90 14.15 11.06
N VAL A 15 4.00 13.39 12.15
CA VAL A 15 3.59 11.96 12.18
C VAL A 15 2.08 11.84 11.99
N GLU A 16 1.28 12.70 12.63
CA GLU A 16 -0.17 12.70 12.43
C GLU A 16 -0.52 12.99 10.96
N THR A 17 0.10 14.02 10.38
CA THR A 17 -0.06 14.37 8.97
C THR A 17 0.35 13.21 8.06
N PHE A 18 1.44 12.53 8.40
CA PHE A 18 1.90 11.34 7.69
C PHE A 18 0.83 10.24 7.69
N VAL A 19 0.32 9.88 8.88
CA VAL A 19 -0.64 8.78 9.06
C VAL A 19 -2.00 9.12 8.44
N ARG A 20 -2.44 10.38 8.49
CA ARG A 20 -3.70 10.82 7.86
C ARG A 20 -3.76 10.55 6.36
N ARG A 21 -2.63 10.50 5.66
CA ARG A 21 -2.60 10.12 4.25
C ARG A 21 -3.10 8.69 4.01
N PHE A 22 -2.91 7.78 4.98
CA PHE A 22 -3.42 6.42 4.87
C PHE A 22 -4.95 6.33 4.98
N GLN A 23 -5.64 7.38 5.41
CA GLN A 23 -7.11 7.42 5.37
C GLN A 23 -7.64 7.53 3.94
N LYS A 24 -6.81 7.98 2.99
CA LYS A 24 -7.18 8.19 1.59
C LYS A 24 -6.74 7.06 0.66
N VAL A 25 -6.02 6.07 1.17
CA VAL A 25 -5.54 4.93 0.37
C VAL A 25 -6.38 3.68 0.67
N SER A 26 -6.46 2.75 -0.28
CA SER A 26 -7.17 1.49 -0.07
C SER A 26 -6.53 0.67 1.05
N ARG A 27 -7.34 0.28 2.04
CA ARG A 27 -6.90 -0.56 3.16
C ARG A 27 -6.51 -1.96 2.67
N SER A 28 -7.29 -2.53 1.76
CA SER A 28 -7.00 -3.86 1.19
C SER A 28 -5.70 -3.85 0.39
N ALA A 29 -5.46 -2.84 -0.43
CA ALA A 29 -4.22 -2.70 -1.20
C ALA A 29 -2.99 -2.58 -0.29
N VAL A 30 -3.05 -1.75 0.77
CA VAL A 30 -1.93 -1.62 1.73
C VAL A 30 -1.66 -2.93 2.46
N SER A 31 -2.71 -3.65 2.86
CA SER A 31 -2.58 -4.94 3.55
C SER A 31 -1.95 -6.01 2.65
N LEU A 32 -2.46 -6.16 1.42
CA LEU A 32 -1.95 -7.11 0.44
C LEU A 32 -0.50 -6.81 0.07
N LEU A 33 -0.16 -5.54 -0.19
CA LEU A 33 1.20 -5.15 -0.53
C LEU A 33 2.17 -5.43 0.62
N LYS A 34 1.81 -5.10 1.87
CA LYS A 34 2.66 -5.42 3.03
C LYS A 34 2.88 -6.92 3.17
N ARG A 35 1.82 -7.72 3.00
CA ARG A 35 1.93 -9.18 3.07
C ARG A 35 2.84 -9.71 1.96
N LEU A 36 2.69 -9.22 0.73
CA LEU A 36 3.57 -9.57 -0.39
C LEU A 36 5.04 -9.25 -0.08
N LEU A 37 5.33 -8.04 0.40
CA LEU A 37 6.70 -7.61 0.71
C LEU A 37 7.37 -8.50 1.76
N TYR A 38 6.64 -8.93 2.80
CA TYR A 38 7.18 -9.87 3.78
C TYR A 38 7.27 -11.30 3.26
N GLN A 39 6.36 -11.70 2.36
CA GLN A 39 6.35 -13.05 1.80
C GLN A 39 7.50 -13.27 0.83
N ILE A 40 7.84 -12.27 0.01
CA ILE A 40 8.93 -12.36 -0.97
C ILE A 40 10.32 -12.13 -0.37
N ASP A 41 10.39 -11.76 0.91
CA ASP A 41 11.67 -11.59 1.60
C ASP A 41 12.38 -12.95 1.70
N GLY A 42 13.55 -13.06 1.07
CA GLY A 42 14.31 -14.31 0.99
C GLY A 42 13.84 -15.32 -0.08
N MET A 43 12.82 -14.99 -0.87
CA MET A 43 12.46 -15.80 -2.05
C MET A 43 13.45 -15.55 -3.19
N ASP A 44 13.56 -16.52 -4.11
CA ASP A 44 14.23 -16.26 -5.37
C ASP A 44 13.38 -15.33 -6.26
N PHE A 45 14.01 -14.81 -7.32
CA PHE A 45 13.38 -13.81 -8.16
C PHE A 45 12.15 -14.36 -8.92
N GLU A 46 12.21 -15.59 -9.41
CA GLU A 46 11.13 -16.17 -10.22
C GLU A 46 9.90 -16.45 -9.37
N ASP A 47 10.08 -17.01 -8.18
CA ASP A 47 9.00 -17.26 -7.23
C ASP A 47 8.41 -15.94 -6.71
N ALA A 48 9.25 -14.94 -6.42
CA ALA A 48 8.78 -13.61 -6.02
C ALA A 48 7.92 -12.94 -7.10
N MET A 49 8.32 -13.09 -8.37
CA MET A 49 7.55 -12.60 -9.51
C MET A 49 6.20 -13.28 -9.64
N GLN A 50 6.15 -14.61 -9.49
CA GLN A 50 4.89 -15.35 -9.52
C GLN A 50 3.97 -14.93 -8.36
N CYS A 51 4.52 -14.82 -7.14
CA CYS A 51 3.77 -14.36 -5.96
C CYS A 51 3.20 -12.94 -6.15
N GLY A 52 3.97 -12.04 -6.76
CA GLY A 52 3.53 -10.69 -7.12
C GLY A 52 2.38 -10.70 -8.12
N SER A 53 2.46 -11.55 -9.15
CA SER A 53 1.42 -11.72 -10.16
C SER A 53 0.10 -12.19 -9.53
N ASP A 54 0.14 -13.25 -8.73
CA ASP A 54 -1.04 -13.82 -8.07
C ASP A 54 -1.69 -12.81 -7.11
N THR A 55 -0.86 -12.11 -6.33
CA THR A 55 -1.34 -11.05 -5.42
C THR A 55 -2.03 -9.93 -6.19
N ASN A 56 -1.52 -9.55 -7.36
CA ASN A 56 -2.12 -8.51 -8.19
C ASN A 56 -3.47 -8.94 -8.79
N VAL A 57 -3.63 -10.22 -9.16
CA VAL A 57 -4.93 -10.77 -9.56
C VAL A 57 -5.94 -10.62 -8.43
N ILE A 58 -5.57 -11.02 -7.21
CA ILE A 58 -6.42 -10.87 -6.01
C ILE A 58 -6.77 -9.40 -5.77
N ALA A 59 -5.78 -8.50 -5.86
CA ALA A 59 -5.98 -7.07 -5.66
C ALA A 59 -7.01 -6.47 -6.63
N ARG A 60 -7.00 -6.88 -7.91
CA ARG A 60 -7.96 -6.43 -8.93
C ARG A 60 -9.39 -6.91 -8.70
N LEU A 61 -9.56 -8.02 -7.98
CA LEU A 61 -10.87 -8.55 -7.60
C LEU A 61 -11.44 -7.91 -6.33
N SER A 62 -10.66 -7.07 -5.63
CA SER A 62 -11.12 -6.39 -4.43
C SER A 62 -12.15 -5.29 -4.75
N GLU A 63 -13.13 -5.11 -3.87
CA GLU A 63 -14.10 -4.02 -3.98
C GLU A 63 -13.44 -2.64 -4.00
N ASP A 64 -12.39 -2.45 -3.20
CA ASP A 64 -11.67 -1.17 -3.15
C ASP A 64 -11.07 -0.80 -4.51
N CYS A 65 -10.52 -1.79 -5.23
CA CYS A 65 -9.96 -1.58 -6.56
C CYS A 65 -11.07 -1.24 -7.56
N GLN A 66 -12.17 -2.00 -7.56
CA GLN A 66 -13.31 -1.75 -8.45
C GLN A 66 -13.91 -0.36 -8.23
N LYS A 67 -14.17 0.04 -6.97
CA LYS A 67 -14.64 1.38 -6.61
C LYS A 67 -13.63 2.48 -6.97
N GLY A 68 -12.34 2.18 -6.88
CA GLY A 68 -11.27 3.10 -7.30
C GLY A 68 -11.27 3.35 -8.81
N ILE A 69 -11.47 2.29 -9.61
CA ILE A 69 -11.61 2.39 -11.07
C ILE A 69 -12.87 3.17 -11.42
N GLU A 70 -14.00 2.89 -10.77
CA GLU A 70 -15.25 3.62 -10.98
C GLU A 70 -15.07 5.13 -10.76
N ARG A 71 -14.56 5.55 -9.60
CA ARG A 71 -14.26 6.96 -9.29
C ARG A 71 -13.35 7.61 -10.34
N PHE A 72 -12.29 6.91 -10.73
CA PHE A 72 -11.38 7.40 -11.75
C PHE A 72 -12.08 7.65 -13.09
N LEU A 73 -12.99 6.76 -13.49
CA LEU A 73 -13.75 6.88 -14.74
C LEU A 73 -14.84 7.98 -14.66
N THR A 74 -15.43 8.21 -13.48
CA THR A 74 -16.43 9.27 -13.28
C THR A 74 -15.84 10.65 -13.04
N LYS A 75 -14.52 10.75 -12.82
CA LYS A 75 -13.78 11.98 -12.47
C LYS A 75 -14.22 12.63 -11.16
N ASP A 76 -14.74 11.82 -10.23
CA ASP A 76 -15.03 12.18 -8.84
C ASP A 76 -13.92 11.67 -7.90
#